data_AF-A0A1G0L567-F1
#
_entry.id   AF-A0A1G0L567-F1
#
_cell.length_a   1.000
_cell.length_b   1.000
_cell.length_c   1.000
_cell.angle_alpha   90.00
_cell.angle_beta   90.00
_cell.angle_gamma   90.00
#
_symmetry.space_group_name_H-M   'P 1'
#
loop_
_entity.id
_entity.type
_entity.pdbx_description
1 polymer ?
#
loop_
_entity_poly.entity_id
_entity_poly.type
_entity_poly.pdbx_seq_one_letter_code
_entity_poly.pdbx_strand_id
1 'polypeptide(L)'
;MLCLSILIVACNSGERRTAADSTAAAAPAMPAPLALADIAGRWTISAVRQGSSISYVTYDMIVTGDTSGWTVVFPDRPAMPARVLALAGDSFVVEIGPYRSVVRPNVKVVARTTGRLVNGRLTGRFAAHYGTSGPDSLVVGRFEGTRAP
;
A
#
# COMPACT_ATOMS: atom_id res chain seq x y z
N MET A 1 -29.28 -36.58 -78.88
CA MET A 1 -27.85 -36.22 -78.74
C MET A 1 -27.66 -35.70 -77.32
N LEU A 2 -26.99 -36.47 -76.45
CA LEU A 2 -25.57 -36.25 -76.07
C LEU A 2 -25.46 -34.95 -75.22
N CYS A 3 -25.02 -34.88 -73.97
CA CYS A 3 -24.14 -35.75 -73.18
C CYS A 3 -24.08 -35.25 -71.71
N LEU A 4 -23.88 -36.19 -70.79
CA LEU A 4 -23.03 -36.15 -69.58
C LEU A 4 -23.24 -35.10 -68.44
N SER A 5 -23.76 -35.61 -67.31
CA SER A 5 -23.13 -35.77 -65.96
C SER A 5 -22.02 -34.76 -65.54
N ILE A 6 -21.96 -34.33 -64.27
CA ILE A 6 -21.23 -35.04 -63.18
C ILE A 6 -21.70 -34.58 -61.77
N LEU A 7 -21.99 -35.55 -60.91
CA LEU A 7 -21.92 -35.50 -59.44
C LEU A 7 -20.54 -36.04 -59.01
N ILE A 8 -19.75 -35.36 -58.17
CA ILE A 8 -18.81 -36.01 -57.22
C ILE A 8 -18.65 -35.16 -55.94
N VAL A 9 -18.92 -35.79 -54.80
CA VAL A 9 -18.52 -35.42 -53.43
C VAL A 9 -17.08 -35.86 -53.19
N ALA A 10 -16.23 -35.01 -52.60
CA ALA A 10 -14.94 -35.45 -52.04
C ALA A 10 -14.64 -34.72 -50.71
N CYS A 11 -14.69 -35.48 -49.62
CA CYS A 11 -13.96 -35.17 -48.38
C CYS A 11 -12.47 -35.05 -48.70
N ASN A 12 -11.83 -33.98 -48.25
CA ASN A 12 -10.39 -34.00 -48.03
C ASN A 12 -10.11 -33.96 -46.52
N SER A 13 -9.46 -35.02 -46.07
CA SER A 13 -8.91 -35.17 -44.73
C SER A 13 -7.72 -34.23 -44.54
N GLY A 14 -7.61 -33.66 -43.35
CA GLY A 14 -6.32 -33.37 -42.73
C GLY A 14 -5.68 -32.02 -43.04
N GLU A 15 -6.35 -30.92 -42.68
CA GLU A 15 -5.63 -29.67 -42.40
C GLU A 15 -5.36 -29.60 -40.89
N ARG A 16 -4.07 -29.64 -40.53
CA ARG A 16 -3.54 -29.43 -39.18
C ARG A 16 -4.24 -28.25 -38.52
N ARG A 17 -5.12 -28.52 -37.56
CA ARG A 17 -5.32 -27.57 -36.45
C ARG A 17 -4.02 -27.60 -35.67
N THR A 18 -3.14 -26.64 -35.96
CA THR A 18 -2.16 -26.16 -35.00
C THR A 18 -2.93 -25.95 -33.71
N ALA A 19 -2.68 -26.80 -32.73
CA ALA A 19 -3.06 -26.53 -31.36
C ALA A 19 -2.39 -25.21 -31.02
N ALA A 20 -3.17 -24.13 -31.02
CA ALA A 20 -2.78 -22.92 -30.33
C ALA A 20 -2.70 -23.34 -28.87
N ASP A 21 -1.48 -23.63 -28.43
CA ASP A 21 -1.12 -23.85 -27.04
C ASP A 21 -1.36 -22.51 -26.34
N SER A 22 -2.64 -22.25 -26.06
CA SER A 22 -3.07 -21.11 -25.27
C SER A 22 -2.72 -21.47 -23.84
N THR A 23 -1.45 -21.26 -23.48
CA THR A 23 -1.08 -21.11 -22.08
C THR A 23 -1.85 -19.88 -21.59
N ALA A 24 -3.06 -20.09 -21.09
CA ALA A 24 -3.81 -19.08 -20.38
C ALA A 24 -2.93 -18.66 -19.21
N ALA A 25 -2.30 -17.50 -19.32
CA ALA A 25 -1.57 -16.91 -18.21
C ALA A 25 -2.53 -16.85 -17.03
N ALA A 26 -2.21 -17.57 -15.96
CA ALA A 26 -2.99 -17.53 -14.73
C ALA A 26 -3.06 -16.06 -14.29
N ALA A 27 -4.28 -15.56 -14.07
CA ALA A 27 -4.45 -14.23 -13.53
C ALA A 27 -3.69 -14.13 -12.20
N PRO A 28 -2.96 -13.03 -11.94
CA PRO A 28 -2.23 -12.88 -10.69
C PRO A 28 -3.21 -12.99 -9.52
N ALA A 29 -2.86 -13.82 -8.54
CA ALA A 29 -3.66 -13.98 -7.34
C ALA A 29 -3.84 -12.62 -6.65
N MET A 30 -5.07 -12.33 -6.19
CA MET A 30 -5.32 -11.12 -5.43
C MET A 30 -4.52 -11.15 -4.11
N PRO A 31 -3.95 -10.00 -3.68
CA PRO A 31 -3.31 -9.91 -2.37
C PRO A 31 -4.28 -10.34 -1.26
N ALA A 32 -3.79 -11.11 -0.29
CA ALA A 32 -4.57 -11.47 0.87
C ALA A 32 -4.97 -10.20 1.65
N PRO A 33 -6.20 -10.16 2.23
CA PRO A 33 -6.57 -9.08 3.12
C PRO A 33 -5.63 -8.97 4.31
N LEU A 34 -5.38 -7.73 4.76
CA LEU A 34 -4.56 -7.44 5.93
C LEU A 34 -5.25 -7.94 7.20
N ALA A 35 -4.62 -8.90 7.90
CA ALA A 35 -5.05 -9.23 9.26
C ALA A 35 -4.36 -8.29 10.26
N LEU A 36 -5.12 -7.72 11.19
CA LEU A 36 -4.57 -6.81 12.21
C LEU A 36 -3.57 -7.51 13.14
N ALA A 37 -3.76 -8.79 13.42
CA ALA A 37 -2.80 -9.60 14.17
C ALA A 37 -1.41 -9.64 13.49
N ASP A 38 -1.35 -9.60 12.16
CA ASP A 38 -0.08 -9.63 11.41
C ASP A 38 0.71 -8.34 11.56
N ILE A 39 0.05 -7.23 11.88
CA ILE A 39 0.69 -5.93 12.09
C ILE A 39 0.73 -5.48 13.55
N ALA A 40 0.09 -6.20 14.46
CA ALA A 40 0.15 -5.92 15.88
C ALA A 40 1.60 -5.95 16.39
N GLY A 41 1.92 -5.04 17.31
CA GLY A 41 3.23 -4.88 17.92
C GLY A 41 3.81 -3.48 17.77
N ARG A 42 5.08 -3.34 18.14
CA ARG A 42 5.82 -2.08 18.05
C ARG A 42 6.66 -2.06 16.78
N TRP A 43 6.63 -0.93 16.09
CA TRP A 43 7.33 -0.70 14.82
C TRP A 43 8.14 0.58 14.91
N THR A 44 9.43 0.50 14.59
CA THR A 44 10.25 1.69 14.38
C THR A 44 10.10 2.14 12.94
N ILE A 45 9.51 3.32 12.76
CA ILE A 45 9.18 3.93 11.47
C ILE A 45 10.25 4.95 11.09
N SER A 46 10.73 4.87 9.84
CA SER A 46 11.52 5.90 9.18
C SER A 46 10.72 6.51 8.04
N ALA A 47 10.38 7.79 8.17
CA ALA A 47 9.62 8.54 7.17
C ALA A 47 10.56 9.42 6.35
N VAL A 48 10.48 9.35 5.02
CA VAL A 48 11.32 10.10 4.08
C VAL A 48 10.42 11.00 3.24
N ARG A 49 10.74 12.30 3.18
CA ARG A 49 10.03 13.26 2.31
C ARG A 49 10.22 12.86 0.84
N GLN A 50 9.18 13.02 0.03
CA GLN A 50 9.29 12.83 -1.42
C GLN A 50 10.40 13.73 -2.01
N GLY A 51 11.21 13.17 -2.92
CA GLY A 51 12.36 13.87 -3.49
C GLY A 51 13.62 13.88 -2.61
N SER A 52 13.57 13.28 -1.41
CA SER A 52 14.73 13.07 -0.54
C SER A 52 15.06 11.58 -0.44
N SER A 53 16.34 11.25 -0.22
CA SER A 53 16.80 9.92 0.20
C SER A 53 17.08 9.84 1.70
N ILE A 54 17.14 10.98 2.40
CA ILE A 54 17.46 11.07 3.82
C ILE A 54 16.18 11.00 4.65
N SER A 55 16.22 10.23 5.75
CA SER A 55 15.12 10.16 6.72
C SER A 55 14.76 11.55 7.23
N TYR A 56 13.48 11.87 7.13
CA TYR A 56 12.91 13.13 7.56
C TYR A 56 12.49 13.08 9.02
N VAL A 57 11.90 11.96 9.46
CA VAL A 57 11.50 11.73 10.86
C VAL A 57 11.56 10.24 11.17
N THR A 58 12.08 9.88 12.35
CA THR A 58 12.00 8.53 12.92
C THR A 58 11.13 8.55 14.17
N TYR A 59 10.27 7.54 14.34
CA TYR A 59 9.38 7.41 15.49
C TYR A 59 8.92 5.96 15.66
N ASP A 60 8.40 5.63 16.84
CA ASP A 60 7.76 4.33 17.04
C ASP A 60 6.25 4.42 16.83
N MET A 61 5.68 3.40 16.18
CA MET A 61 4.26 3.17 16.08
C MET A 61 3.92 1.89 16.83
N ILE A 62 2.94 1.97 17.73
CA ILE A 62 2.42 0.82 18.48
C ILE A 62 1.04 0.51 17.90
N VAL A 63 0.91 -0.70 17.37
CA VAL A 63 -0.27 -1.22 16.70
C VAL A 63 -0.87 -2.32 17.56
N THR A 64 -2.17 -2.27 17.82
CA THR A 64 -2.89 -3.32 18.57
C THR A 64 -3.48 -4.34 17.59
N GLY A 65 -4.04 -5.43 18.11
CA GLY A 65 -4.74 -6.45 17.30
C GLY A 65 -6.11 -6.01 16.76
N ASP A 66 -6.54 -4.77 17.05
CA ASP A 66 -7.81 -4.19 16.62
C ASP A 66 -7.60 -2.75 16.09
N THR A 67 -8.68 -1.99 15.86
CA THR A 67 -8.60 -0.62 15.29
C THR A 67 -8.43 0.47 16.35
N SER A 68 -8.36 0.10 17.62
CA SER A 68 -8.31 0.99 18.78
C SER A 68 -6.94 0.95 19.46
N GLY A 69 -6.57 2.00 20.20
CA GLY A 69 -5.34 2.00 21.00
C GLY A 69 -4.03 2.10 20.23
N TRP A 70 -4.06 2.34 18.91
CA TRP A 70 -2.84 2.61 18.15
C TRP A 70 -2.23 3.94 18.60
N THR A 71 -0.91 3.97 18.73
CA THR A 71 -0.19 5.17 19.14
C THR A 71 1.08 5.39 18.35
N VAL A 72 1.54 6.65 18.34
CA VAL A 72 2.84 7.07 17.81
C VAL A 72 3.63 7.77 18.91
N VAL A 73 4.91 7.44 19.01
CA VAL A 73 5.86 8.00 19.98
C VAL A 73 7.03 8.60 19.19
N PHE A 74 7.11 9.93 19.13
CA PHE A 74 8.32 10.59 18.65
C PHE A 74 9.36 10.65 19.77
N PRO A 75 10.67 10.75 19.44
CA PRO A 75 11.71 10.96 20.43
C PRO A 75 11.35 12.11 21.39
N ASP A 76 11.52 11.86 22.69
CA ASP A 76 11.27 12.82 23.77
C ASP A 76 9.85 13.41 23.81
N ARG A 77 8.86 12.68 23.28
CA ARG A 77 7.44 13.07 23.32
C ARG A 77 6.60 11.97 23.98
N PRO A 78 5.50 12.36 24.66
CA PRO A 78 4.50 11.39 25.09
C PRO A 78 3.87 10.70 23.88
N ALA A 79 3.35 9.49 24.11
CA ALA A 79 2.57 8.77 23.10
C ALA A 79 1.34 9.58 22.67
N MET A 80 1.08 9.60 21.37
CA MET A 80 -0.08 10.26 20.78
C MET A 80 -0.96 9.24 20.07
N PRO A 81 -2.29 9.39 20.12
CA PRO A 81 -3.19 8.47 19.45
C PRO A 81 -3.02 8.55 17.92
N ALA A 82 -3.01 7.38 17.29
CA ALA A 82 -3.16 7.21 15.86
C ALA A 82 -4.56 6.63 15.60
N ARG A 83 -5.42 7.36 14.91
CA ARG A 83 -6.79 6.93 14.64
C ARG A 83 -6.83 6.12 13.35
N VAL A 84 -7.28 4.87 13.42
CA VAL A 84 -7.56 4.07 12.22
C VAL A 84 -8.80 4.61 11.53
N LEU A 85 -8.67 4.90 10.24
CA LEU A 85 -9.72 5.47 9.40
C LEU A 85 -10.31 4.44 8.44
N ALA A 86 -9.49 3.50 7.96
CA ALA A 86 -9.91 2.46 7.04
C ALA A 86 -8.96 1.25 7.11
N LEU A 87 -9.54 0.09 6.86
CA LEU A 87 -8.86 -1.16 6.54
C LEU A 87 -9.50 -1.69 5.27
N ALA A 88 -8.73 -1.89 4.21
CA ALA A 88 -9.24 -2.34 2.93
C ALA A 88 -8.16 -3.10 2.16
N GLY A 89 -8.50 -4.30 1.68
CA GLY A 89 -7.54 -5.18 1.03
C GLY A 89 -6.33 -5.46 1.95
N ASP A 90 -5.13 -5.26 1.42
CA ASP A 90 -3.84 -5.43 2.12
C ASP A 90 -3.40 -4.17 2.90
N SER A 91 -4.24 -3.14 2.98
CA SER A 91 -3.85 -1.79 3.38
C SER A 91 -4.65 -1.22 4.54
N PHE A 92 -4.02 -0.32 5.30
CA PHE A 92 -4.63 0.47 6.37
C PHE A 92 -4.44 1.97 6.12
N VAL A 93 -5.33 2.78 6.67
CA VAL A 93 -5.20 4.24 6.72
C VAL A 93 -5.31 4.71 8.15
N VAL A 94 -4.34 5.49 8.62
CA VAL A 94 -4.36 6.14 9.94
C VAL A 94 -4.19 7.64 9.84
N GLU A 95 -4.71 8.35 10.83
CA GLU A 95 -4.51 9.78 11.04
C GLU A 95 -3.91 10.03 12.42
N ILE A 96 -2.93 10.94 12.49
CA ILE A 96 -2.24 11.34 13.71
C ILE A 96 -2.36 12.86 13.84
N GLY A 97 -2.80 13.33 15.01
CA GLY A 97 -2.87 14.74 15.33
C GLY A 97 -4.28 15.32 15.38
N PRO A 98 -4.38 16.66 15.48
CA PRO A 98 -3.29 17.64 15.33
C PRO A 98 -2.26 17.59 16.48
N TYR A 99 -0.96 17.69 16.16
CA TYR A 99 0.14 17.76 17.13
C TYR A 99 1.18 18.83 16.77
N ARG A 100 2.01 19.27 17.73
CA ARG A 100 3.11 20.20 17.44
C ARG A 100 4.16 19.48 16.59
N SER A 101 4.50 20.05 15.43
CA SER A 101 5.47 19.44 14.52
C SER A 101 6.84 19.31 15.17
N VAL A 102 7.48 18.16 14.94
CA VAL A 102 8.85 17.86 15.37
C VAL A 102 9.92 18.42 14.43
N VAL A 103 9.52 18.91 13.26
CA VAL A 103 10.40 19.41 12.19
C VAL A 103 10.15 20.89 11.86
N ARG A 104 8.98 21.43 12.22
CA ARG A 104 8.66 22.85 12.04
C ARG A 104 8.28 23.49 13.38
N PRO A 105 9.12 24.38 13.93
CA PRO A 105 8.83 24.98 15.23
C PRO A 105 7.51 25.74 15.21
N ASN A 106 6.74 25.62 16.29
CA ASN A 106 5.47 26.35 16.51
C ASN A 106 4.34 26.08 15.52
N VAL A 107 4.46 25.09 14.64
CA VAL A 107 3.42 24.72 13.68
C VAL A 107 2.73 23.43 14.11
N LYS A 108 1.40 23.39 14.06
CA LYS A 108 0.63 22.14 14.23
C LYS A 108 0.54 21.38 12.91
N VAL A 109 0.52 20.06 12.99
CA VAL A 109 0.43 19.17 11.82
C VAL A 109 -0.58 18.06 12.08
N VAL A 110 -1.30 17.68 11.02
CA VAL A 110 -2.09 16.44 10.94
C VAL A 110 -1.43 15.57 9.88
N ALA A 111 -1.08 14.34 10.24
CA ALA A 111 -0.47 13.38 9.33
C ALA A 111 -1.47 12.26 9.01
N ARG A 112 -1.70 11.99 7.73
CA ARG A 112 -2.42 10.80 7.27
C ARG A 112 -1.45 9.86 6.60
N THR A 113 -1.52 8.59 6.95
CA THR A 113 -0.63 7.56 6.45
C THR A 113 -1.45 6.41 5.88
N THR A 114 -1.09 5.97 4.67
CA THR A 114 -1.61 4.74 4.07
C THR A 114 -0.47 3.73 4.05
N GLY A 115 -0.65 2.60 4.70
CA GLY A 115 0.38 1.57 4.86
C GLY A 115 -0.13 0.17 4.55
N ARG A 116 0.82 -0.73 4.33
CA ARG A 116 0.61 -2.17 4.16
C ARG A 116 1.81 -2.95 4.68
N LEU A 117 1.61 -4.23 4.97
CA LEU A 117 2.68 -5.15 5.35
C LEU A 117 3.25 -5.81 4.09
N VAL A 118 4.55 -5.64 3.83
CA VAL A 118 5.25 -6.25 2.70
C VAL A 118 6.56 -6.85 3.20
N ASN A 119 6.74 -8.16 2.99
CA ASN A 119 7.96 -8.89 3.40
C ASN A 119 8.34 -8.63 4.87
N GLY A 120 7.36 -8.65 5.77
CA GLY A 120 7.57 -8.41 7.20
C GLY A 120 7.86 -6.95 7.61
N ARG A 121 7.75 -5.99 6.68
CA ARG A 121 7.98 -4.56 6.91
C ARG A 121 6.70 -3.78 6.65
N LEU A 122 6.42 -2.78 7.49
CA LEU A 122 5.40 -1.80 7.15
C LEU A 122 5.97 -0.88 6.07
N THR A 123 5.21 -0.66 5.01
CA THR A 123 5.60 0.24 3.92
C THR A 123 4.40 1.06 3.50
N GLY A 124 4.64 2.30 3.07
CA GLY A 124 3.55 3.12 2.58
C GLY A 124 3.90 4.57 2.34
N ARG A 125 2.86 5.40 2.31
CA ARG A 125 2.95 6.84 2.03
C ARG A 125 2.30 7.64 3.13
N PHE A 126 2.77 8.85 3.33
CA PHE A 126 2.14 9.81 4.23
C PHE A 126 1.89 11.15 3.53
N ALA A 127 0.92 11.88 4.06
CA ALA A 127 0.63 13.28 3.77
C ALA A 127 0.52 14.03 5.10
N ALA A 128 1.44 14.97 5.33
CA ALA A 128 1.49 15.84 6.50
C ALA A 128 0.97 17.23 6.12
N HIS A 129 -0.18 17.60 6.68
CA HIS A 129 -0.81 18.90 6.51
C HIS A 129 -0.45 19.81 7.69
N TYR A 130 0.32 20.84 7.41
CA TYR A 130 0.73 21.84 8.37
C TYR A 130 -0.30 22.96 8.44
N GLY A 131 -0.58 23.46 9.64
CA GLY A 131 -1.48 24.60 9.89
C GLY A 131 -0.89 25.94 9.45
N THR A 132 -0.40 26.01 8.22
CA THR A 132 0.14 27.20 7.55
C THR A 132 -0.60 27.37 6.21
N SER A 133 -0.72 28.58 5.69
CA SER A 133 -1.42 28.85 4.42
C SER A 133 -0.52 28.87 3.18
N GLY A 134 0.79 28.68 3.35
CA GLY A 134 1.77 28.74 2.25
C GLY A 134 1.85 27.46 1.40
N PRO A 135 2.66 27.50 0.32
CA PRO A 135 2.86 26.36 -0.59
C PRO A 135 3.45 25.12 0.13
N ASP A 136 4.14 25.32 1.25
CA ASP A 136 4.73 24.26 2.06
C ASP A 136 3.73 23.61 3.05
N SER A 137 2.45 23.98 2.99
CA SER A 137 1.39 23.46 3.87
C SER A 137 1.18 21.95 3.75
N LEU A 138 1.54 21.34 2.62
CA LEU A 138 1.49 19.90 2.41
C LEU A 138 2.88 19.33 2.17
N VAL A 139 3.26 18.35 2.98
CA VAL A 139 4.43 17.51 2.73
C VAL A 139 3.98 16.07 2.53
N VAL A 140 4.37 15.48 1.41
CA VAL A 140 4.14 14.07 1.13
C VAL A 140 5.45 13.30 1.17
N GLY A 141 5.35 12.00 1.42
CA GLY A 141 6.51 11.13 1.44
C GLY A 141 6.16 9.67 1.53
N ARG A 142 7.19 8.87 1.78
CA ARG A 142 7.11 7.43 2.03
C ARG A 142 7.56 7.13 3.44
N PHE A 143 7.16 5.98 3.97
CA PHE A 143 7.72 5.46 5.20
C PHE A 143 8.00 3.97 5.07
N GLU A 144 8.95 3.52 5.89
CA GLU A 144 9.22 2.11 6.11
C GLU A 144 9.27 1.86 7.62
N GLY A 145 8.73 0.72 8.05
CA GLY A 145 8.69 0.28 9.43
C GLY A 145 9.30 -1.09 9.59
N THR A 146 10.20 -1.23 10.54
CA THR A 146 10.71 -2.53 11.00
C THR A 146 10.14 -2.82 12.38
N ARG A 147 9.86 -4.09 12.69
CA ARG A 147 9.48 -4.44 14.06
C ARG A 147 10.59 -3.99 15.00
N ALA A 148 10.20 -3.35 16.10
CA ALA A 148 11.13 -3.09 17.18
C ALA A 148 11.57 -4.44 17.79
N PRO A 149 12.82 -4.56 18.25
CA PRO A 149 13.29 -5.75 18.96
C PRO A 149 12.50 -6.00 20.25
#